data_AF-A0A7W3JJH4-F1
#
_entry.id   AF-A0A7W3JJH4-F1
#
_cell.length_a   1.000
_cell.length_b   1.000
_cell.length_c   1.000
_cell.angle_alpha   90.00
_cell.angle_beta   90.00
_cell.angle_gamma   90.00
#
_symmetry.space_group_name_H-M   'P 1'
#
loop_
_entity.id
_entity.type
_entity.pdbx_description
1 polymer ?
#
loop_
_entity_poly.entity_id
_entity_poly.type
_entity_poly.pdbx_seq_one_letter_code
_entity_poly.pdbx_strand_id
1 'polypeptide(L)' 'MNPVKFISDLGVQSKHAYWGGFASIVIALVAWLASQGKDSSDKAQSDRWGIFIGHWAPTFFALGLALKQEEK' A
#
# COMPACT_ATOMS: atom_id res chain seq x y z
N MET A 1 14.75 2.79 20.59
CA MET A 1 14.41 1.56 19.82
C MET A 1 14.20 1.98 18.38
N ASN A 2 14.97 1.45 17.41
CA ASN A 2 14.75 1.75 15.99
C ASN A 2 13.55 0.88 15.53
N PRO A 3 12.39 1.47 15.18
CA PRO A 3 11.19 0.70 14.85
C PRO A 3 11.37 -0.13 13.57
N VAL A 4 12.15 0.37 12.60
CA VAL A 4 12.43 -0.36 11.34
C VAL A 4 13.29 -1.58 11.62
N LYS A 5 14.32 -1.42 12.46
CA LYS A 5 15.16 -2.53 12.89
C LYS A 5 14.38 -3.59 13.66
N PHE A 6 13.50 -3.19 14.58
CA PHE A 6 12.63 -4.13 15.31
C PHE A 6 11.77 -4.97 14.35
N ILE A 7 11.19 -4.36 13.33
CA ILE A 7 10.36 -5.04 12.34
C ILE A 7 11.21 -5.95 11.42
N SER A 8 12.43 -5.51 11.07
CA SER A 8 13.41 -6.33 10.33
C SER A 8 13.84 -7.56 11.14
N ASP A 9 14.12 -7.40 12.43
CA ASP A 9 14.51 -8.48 13.35
C ASP A 9 13.37 -9.52 13.53
N LEU A 10 12.11 -9.10 13.34
CA LEU A 10 10.94 -10.00 13.28
C LEU A 10 10.82 -10.77 11.94
N GLY A 11 11.74 -10.55 11.00
CA GLY A 11 11.80 -11.24 9.71
C GLY A 11 11.08 -10.53 8.57
N VAL A 12 10.59 -9.30 8.78
CA VAL A 12 9.93 -8.54 7.71
C VAL A 12 10.98 -7.93 6.78
N GLN A 13 11.06 -8.51 5.59
CA GLN A 13 11.94 -8.03 4.52
C GLN A 13 11.35 -6.89 3.68
N SER A 14 12.22 -6.09 3.05
CA SER A 14 11.88 -5.01 2.12
C SER A 14 10.99 -5.47 0.98
N LYS A 15 11.17 -6.72 0.51
CA LYS A 15 10.34 -7.36 -0.52
C LYS A 15 8.86 -7.41 -0.13
N HIS A 16 8.53 -7.68 1.14
CA HIS A 16 7.13 -7.70 1.60
C HIS A 16 6.51 -6.32 1.51
N ALA A 17 7.25 -5.28 1.92
CA ALA A 17 6.83 -3.90 1.78
C ALA A 17 6.59 -3.53 0.31
N TYR A 18 7.53 -3.85 -0.60
CA TYR A 18 7.31 -3.59 -2.03
C TYR A 18 6.08 -4.31 -2.60
N TRP A 19 5.86 -5.57 -2.23
CA TRP A 19 4.63 -6.29 -2.60
C TRP A 19 3.37 -5.62 -2.07
N GLY A 20 3.36 -5.14 -0.81
CA GLY A 20 2.26 -4.37 -0.25
C GLY A 20 2.00 -3.06 -1.01
N GLY A 21 3.07 -2.40 -1.43
CA GLY A 21 3.00 -1.18 -2.25
C GLY A 21 2.36 -1.44 -3.62
N PHE A 22 2.82 -2.47 -4.34
CA PHE A 22 2.23 -2.88 -5.61
C PHE A 22 0.78 -3.36 -5.47
N ALA A 23 0.48 -4.16 -4.44
CA ALA A 23 -0.88 -4.62 -4.16
C ALA A 23 -1.83 -3.44 -3.93
N SER A 24 -1.39 -2.41 -3.21
CA SER A 24 -2.17 -1.19 -2.97
C SER A 24 -2.52 -0.47 -4.28
N ILE A 25 -1.56 -0.37 -5.22
CA ILE A 25 -1.80 0.22 -6.55
C ILE A 25 -2.85 -0.58 -7.32
N VAL A 26 -2.69 -1.90 -7.37
CA VAL A 26 -3.61 -2.78 -8.11
C VAL A 26 -5.02 -2.72 -7.53
N ILE A 27 -5.16 -2.79 -6.20
CA ILE A 27 -6.46 -2.74 -5.53
C ILE A 27 -7.13 -1.38 -5.77
N ALA A 28 -6.39 -0.27 -5.69
CA ALA A 28 -6.94 1.06 -5.96
C ALA A 28 -7.45 1.17 -7.41
N LEU A 29 -6.70 0.62 -8.38
CA LEU A 29 -7.09 0.63 -9.79
C LEU A 29 -8.33 -0.24 -10.04
N VAL A 30 -8.38 -1.44 -9.46
CA VAL A 30 -9.55 -2.34 -9.55
C VAL A 30 -10.78 -1.70 -8.91
N ALA A 31 -10.62 -1.05 -7.75
CA ALA A 31 -11.72 -0.37 -7.06
C ALA A 31 -12.30 0.78 -7.91
N TRP A 32 -11.43 1.56 -8.56
CA TRP A 32 -11.85 2.61 -9.49
C TRP A 32 -12.54 2.05 -10.75
N LEU A 33 -12.00 0.98 -11.34
CA LEU A 33 -12.65 0.33 -12.48
C LEU A 33 -14.03 -0.23 -12.10
N ALA A 34 -14.17 -0.80 -10.91
CA ALA A 34 -15.44 -1.28 -10.39
C ALA A 34 -16.45 -0.16 -10.08
N SER A 35 -15.99 1.06 -9.78
CA SER A 35 -16.87 2.21 -9.51
C SER A 35 -17.48 2.82 -10.76
N GLN A 36 -16.83 2.66 -11.92
CA GLN A 36 -17.29 3.24 -13.18
C GLN A 36 -18.65 2.70 -13.66
N GLY A 37 -19.06 1.51 -13.23
CA GLY A 37 -20.34 0.88 -13.59
C GLY A 37 -21.49 1.05 -12.58
N LYS A 38 -21.30 1.82 -11.50
CA LYS A 38 -22.30 1.99 -10.42
C LYS A 38 -22.95 3.38 -10.45
N ASP A 39 -24.15 3.46 -9.89
CA ASP A 39 -24.90 4.70 -9.72
C ASP A 39 -24.12 5.77 -8.94
N SER A 40 -24.49 7.03 -9.16
CA SER A 40 -23.75 8.22 -8.71
C SER A 40 -23.52 8.30 -7.19
N SER A 41 -24.40 7.72 -6.37
CA SER A 41 -24.23 7.67 -4.90
C SER A 41 -23.10 6.74 -4.47
N ASP A 42 -22.94 5.59 -5.13
CA ASP A 42 -21.93 4.58 -4.80
C ASP A 42 -20.55 5.01 -5.28
N LYS A 43 -20.50 5.75 -6.40
CA LYS A 43 -19.27 6.23 -7.02
C LYS A 43 -18.44 7.13 -6.09
N ALA A 44 -19.10 8.03 -5.37
CA ALA A 44 -18.42 8.94 -4.44
C ALA A 44 -17.79 8.20 -3.24
N GLN A 45 -18.37 7.08 -2.81
CA GLN A 45 -17.83 6.28 -1.70
C GLN A 45 -16.66 5.41 -2.16
N SER A 46 -16.76 4.79 -3.34
CA SER A 46 -15.68 3.98 -3.91
C SER A 46 -14.44 4.81 -4.27
N ASP A 47 -14.62 6.03 -4.78
CA ASP A 47 -13.49 6.89 -5.16
C ASP A 47 -12.68 7.31 -3.92
N ARG A 48 -13.34 7.58 -2.79
CA ARG A 48 -12.68 7.86 -1.51
C ARG A 48 -11.90 6.67 -0.99
N TRP A 49 -12.48 5.47 -1.09
CA TRP A 49 -11.81 4.22 -0.70
C TRP A 49 -10.60 3.92 -1.61
N GLY A 50 -10.73 4.11 -2.91
CA GLY A 50 -9.63 3.94 -3.86
C GLY A 50 -8.46 4.88 -3.59
N ILE A 51 -8.72 6.16 -3.30
CA ILE A 51 -7.68 7.14 -2.92
C ILE A 51 -7.00 6.74 -1.61
N PHE A 52 -7.76 6.29 -0.61
CA PHE A 52 -7.20 5.87 0.68
C PHE A 52 -6.29 4.64 0.51
N ILE A 53 -6.72 3.64 -0.26
CA ILE A 53 -5.90 2.45 -0.56
C ILE A 53 -4.65 2.83 -1.34
N GLY A 54 -4.78 3.71 -2.35
CA GLY A 54 -3.65 4.17 -3.15
C GLY A 54 -2.56 4.87 -2.33
N HIS A 55 -2.92 5.54 -1.23
CA HIS A 55 -1.95 6.19 -0.33
C HIS A 55 -1.05 5.21 0.43
N TRP A 56 -1.45 3.96 0.60
CA TRP A 56 -0.60 2.96 1.22
C TRP A 56 0.59 2.57 0.34
N ALA A 57 0.49 2.77 -0.98
CA ALA A 57 1.58 2.50 -1.89
C ALA A 57 2.86 3.28 -1.53
N PRO A 58 2.88 4.63 -1.49
CA PRO A 58 4.07 5.39 -1.10
C PRO A 58 4.55 5.05 0.32
N THR A 59 3.64 4.77 1.26
CA THR A 59 4.00 4.34 2.62
C THR A 59 4.79 3.04 2.61
N PHE A 60 4.30 2.03 1.91
CA PHE A 60 4.96 0.73 1.78
C PHE A 60 6.28 0.82 1.02
N PHE A 61 6.38 1.64 -0.04
CA PHE A 61 7.65 1.85 -0.73
C PHE A 61 8.68 2.55 0.15
N ALA A 62 8.28 3.58 0.91
CA ALA A 62 9.18 4.25 1.86
C ALA A 62 9.65 3.30 2.98
N LEU A 63 8.74 2.47 3.51
CA LEU A 63 9.09 1.45 4.49
C LEU A 63 10.03 0.39 3.90
N GLY A 64 9.80 -0.03 2.65
CA GLY A 64 10.66 -0.96 1.94
C GLY A 64 12.08 -0.42 1.74
N LEU A 65 12.22 0.87 1.42
CA LEU A 65 13.52 1.54 1.33
C LEU A 65 14.24 1.55 2.68
N ALA A 66 13.52 1.84 3.77
CA ALA A 66 14.08 1.83 5.12
C ALA A 66 14.50 0.40 5.54
N LEU A 67 13.65 -0.61 5.31
CA LEU A 67 13.97 -2.01 5.60
C LEU A 67 15.18 -2.51 4.81
N LYS A 68 15.32 -2.08 3.55
CA LYS A 68 16.47 -2.44 2.71
C LYS A 68 17.80 -1.91 3.24
N GLN A 69 17.79 -0.87 4.09
CA GLN A 69 19.00 -0.38 4.75
C GLN A 69 19.40 -1.24 5.97
N GLU A 70 18.43 -1.92 6.58
CA GLU A 70 18.66 -2.84 7.70
C GLU A 70 18.99 -4.26 7.21
N GLU A 71 18.52 -4.63 6.02
CA GLU A 71 18.93 -5.86 5.31
C GLU A 71 20.39 -5.73 4.85
N LYS A 72 21.29 -6.47 5.49
CA LYS A 72 22.70 -6.60 5.08
C LYS A 72 23.00 -8.01 4.62
#